data_AF-A0A316C068-F1
#
_entry.id   AF-A0A316C068-F1
#
_cell.length_a   1.000
_cell.length_b   1.000
_cell.length_c   1.000
_cell.angle_alpha   90.00
_cell.angle_beta   90.00
_cell.angle_gamma   90.00
#
_symmetry.space_group_name_H-M   'P 1'
#
loop_
_entity.id
_entity.type
_entity.pdbx_description
1 polymer ?
#
loop_
_entity_poly.entity_id
_entity_poly.type
_entity_poly.pdbx_seq_one_letter_code
_entity_poly.pdbx_strand_id
1 'polypeptide(L)'
;METVKFTAMKDGDREDYAFLTEHEIEFATKTGGRLLDALVKLDESLSGYKVTRLGHSVQAATRAWRDGADDDWVVCALLHDIGDIYAPYNHDEYAAAILRPFVREQCHWVVEKHGDFQRLYYAHHVGGNRHARDKFAGHPYYDDCDQFCERWDQSSFDPGYETLPLDFFRPMVEKVFSRQAYDPAVIRVGERVALVNPQTASQRAGASA
;
A
#
# COMPACT_ATOMS: atom_id res chain seq x y z
N MET A 1 10.32 35.13 -1.84
CA MET A 1 10.12 35.10 -3.30
C MET A 1 8.74 34.51 -3.55
N GLU A 2 8.00 34.92 -4.58
CA GLU A 2 6.66 34.35 -4.89
C GLU A 2 6.70 33.31 -6.01
N THR A 3 7.64 33.42 -6.94
CA THR A 3 7.87 32.48 -8.04
C THR A 3 9.35 32.48 -8.43
N VAL A 4 9.82 31.40 -9.04
CA VAL A 4 11.20 31.30 -9.56
C VAL A 4 11.45 32.26 -10.73
N LYS A 5 12.72 32.60 -10.96
CA LYS A 5 13.15 33.51 -12.03
C LYS A 5 13.18 32.84 -13.42
N PHE A 6 13.38 31.52 -13.47
CA PHE A 6 13.60 30.78 -14.72
C PHE A 6 12.31 30.38 -15.44
N THR A 7 12.38 30.23 -16.76
CA THR A 7 11.31 29.62 -17.59
C THR A 7 11.67 28.21 -18.08
N ALA A 8 12.94 27.82 -17.97
CA ALA A 8 13.43 26.45 -18.17
C ALA A 8 14.40 26.08 -17.03
N MET A 9 14.29 24.85 -16.50
CA MET A 9 15.06 24.40 -15.32
C MET A 9 16.58 24.64 -15.44
N LYS A 10 17.14 24.45 -16.64
CA LYS A 10 18.58 24.65 -16.91
C LYS A 10 19.07 26.09 -16.64
N ASP A 11 18.16 27.07 -16.59
CA ASP A 11 18.45 28.48 -16.41
C ASP A 11 18.22 28.95 -14.95
N GLY A 12 17.83 28.05 -14.05
CA GLY A 12 17.60 28.34 -12.63
C GLY A 12 18.89 28.41 -11.81
N ASP A 13 18.83 29.13 -10.69
CA ASP A 13 19.95 29.22 -9.75
C ASP A 13 19.62 28.68 -8.35
N ARG A 14 20.61 28.74 -7.44
CA ARG A 14 20.48 28.17 -6.09
C ARG A 14 19.31 28.77 -5.31
N GLU A 15 19.02 30.06 -5.47
CA GLU A 15 17.92 30.71 -4.75
C GLU A 15 16.57 30.22 -5.27
N ASP A 16 16.44 30.01 -6.58
CA ASP A 16 15.25 29.40 -7.17
C ASP A 16 15.00 28.00 -6.61
N TYR A 17 16.03 27.17 -6.55
CA TYR A 17 15.90 25.79 -6.09
C TYR A 17 15.73 25.66 -4.58
N ALA A 18 16.33 26.55 -3.77
CA ALA A 18 16.07 26.60 -2.34
C ALA A 18 14.60 26.93 -2.06
N PHE A 19 14.06 27.93 -2.76
CA PHE A 19 12.64 28.29 -2.69
C PHE A 19 11.73 27.13 -3.11
N LEU A 20 12.00 26.47 -4.25
CA LEU A 20 11.21 25.32 -4.70
C LEU A 20 11.29 24.14 -3.73
N THR A 21 12.47 23.85 -3.17
CA THR A 21 12.67 22.73 -2.25
C THR A 21 11.77 22.84 -1.02
N GLU A 22 11.59 24.03 -0.45
CA GLU A 22 10.67 24.25 0.67
C GLU A 22 9.22 23.89 0.28
N HIS A 23 8.78 24.32 -0.90
CA HIS A 23 7.42 24.06 -1.41
C HIS A 23 7.23 22.58 -1.76
N GLU A 24 8.24 21.94 -2.35
CA GLU A 24 8.23 20.52 -2.70
C GLU A 24 8.16 19.65 -1.45
N ILE A 25 8.93 19.97 -0.40
CA ILE A 25 8.87 19.28 0.89
C ILE A 25 7.48 19.45 1.51
N GLU A 26 6.95 20.68 1.59
CA GLU A 26 5.62 20.92 2.14
C GLU A 26 4.55 20.16 1.35
N PHE A 27 4.63 20.15 0.02
CA PHE A 27 3.70 19.39 -0.81
C PHE A 27 3.84 17.88 -0.58
N ALA A 28 5.07 17.35 -0.50
CA ALA A 28 5.35 15.93 -0.32
C ALA A 28 4.83 15.41 1.03
N THR A 29 4.94 16.18 2.12
CA THR A 29 4.42 15.77 3.45
C THR A 29 2.90 15.52 3.46
N LYS A 30 2.15 16.14 2.55
CA LYS A 30 0.70 15.96 2.40
C LYS A 30 0.30 14.73 1.55
N THR A 31 1.26 13.91 1.11
CA THR A 31 1.01 12.75 0.22
C THR A 31 0.08 11.74 0.86
N GLY A 32 0.28 11.40 2.13
CA GLY A 32 -0.58 10.44 2.84
C GLY A 32 -2.06 10.86 2.84
N GLY A 33 -2.34 12.14 3.10
CA GLY A 33 -3.70 12.68 3.05
C GLY A 33 -4.35 12.56 1.66
N ARG A 34 -3.60 12.92 0.60
CA ARG A 34 -4.10 12.79 -0.79
C ARG A 34 -4.38 11.34 -1.18
N LEU A 35 -3.60 10.37 -0.67
CA LEU A 35 -3.83 8.95 -0.93
C LEU A 35 -5.10 8.46 -0.23
N LEU A 36 -5.38 8.90 1.00
CA LEU A 36 -6.64 8.61 1.68
C LEU A 36 -7.84 9.20 0.92
N ASP A 37 -7.72 10.44 0.42
CA ASP A 37 -8.76 11.05 -0.40
C ASP A 37 -8.96 10.30 -1.73
N ALA A 38 -7.87 9.76 -2.31
CA ALA A 38 -7.94 8.92 -3.51
C ALA A 38 -8.62 7.56 -3.23
N LEU A 39 -8.40 6.95 -2.06
CA LEU A 39 -9.13 5.75 -1.65
C LEU A 39 -10.63 6.01 -1.54
N VAL A 40 -11.05 7.18 -1.06
CA VAL A 40 -12.48 7.54 -1.04
C VAL A 40 -13.05 7.59 -2.46
N LYS A 41 -12.26 8.06 -3.44
CA LYS A 41 -12.67 8.09 -4.86
C LYS A 41 -12.64 6.72 -5.54
N LEU A 42 -11.91 5.73 -5.02
CA LEU A 42 -11.98 4.33 -5.49
C LEU A 42 -13.40 3.76 -5.43
N ASP A 43 -14.20 4.25 -4.48
CA ASP A 43 -15.59 3.85 -4.28
C ASP A 43 -16.50 4.14 -5.50
N GLU A 44 -16.09 5.08 -6.37
CA GLU A 44 -16.82 5.47 -7.58
C GLU A 44 -16.50 4.56 -8.79
N SER A 45 -15.66 3.53 -8.62
CA SER A 45 -15.18 2.64 -9.68
C SER A 45 -15.71 1.20 -9.58
N LEU A 46 -15.64 0.48 -10.73
CA LEU A 46 -15.91 -0.95 -10.94
C LEU A 46 -17.04 -1.60 -10.09
N SER A 47 -18.24 -1.69 -10.66
CA SER A 47 -19.40 -2.35 -10.04
C SER A 47 -19.41 -3.86 -10.28
N GLY A 48 -19.79 -4.64 -9.26
CA GLY A 48 -20.00 -6.10 -9.39
C GLY A 48 -19.74 -6.91 -8.12
N TYR A 49 -18.87 -6.43 -7.23
CA TYR A 49 -18.62 -7.04 -5.92
C TYR A 49 -19.67 -6.61 -4.88
N LYS A 50 -19.83 -7.41 -3.83
CA LYS A 50 -20.68 -7.07 -2.66
C LYS A 50 -20.05 -6.01 -1.75
N VAL A 51 -18.77 -5.76 -1.92
CA VAL A 51 -17.96 -4.78 -1.18
C VAL A 51 -17.34 -3.85 -2.22
N THR A 52 -17.32 -2.55 -1.92
CA THR A 52 -16.71 -1.56 -2.80
C THR A 52 -15.19 -1.65 -2.76
N ARG A 53 -14.48 -0.94 -3.66
CA ARG A 53 -13.01 -0.93 -3.67
C ARG A 53 -12.41 -0.30 -2.42
N LEU A 54 -13.01 0.78 -1.92
CA LEU A 54 -12.66 1.34 -0.61
C LEU A 54 -12.92 0.31 0.51
N GLY A 55 -14.09 -0.34 0.48
CA GLY A 55 -14.45 -1.37 1.46
C GLY A 55 -13.44 -2.52 1.49
N HIS A 56 -13.01 -3.00 0.32
CA HIS A 56 -11.98 -4.03 0.19
C HIS A 56 -10.64 -3.59 0.81
N SER A 57 -10.17 -2.39 0.46
CA SER A 57 -8.93 -1.81 0.99
C SER A 57 -8.94 -1.71 2.53
N VAL A 58 -10.06 -1.23 3.08
CA VAL A 58 -10.27 -1.08 4.53
C VAL A 58 -10.43 -2.44 5.22
N GLN A 59 -11.07 -3.43 4.59
CA GLN A 59 -11.13 -4.81 5.09
C GLN A 59 -9.74 -5.43 5.19
N ALA A 60 -8.92 -5.30 4.14
CA ALA A 60 -7.56 -5.84 4.11
C ALA A 60 -6.70 -5.22 5.21
N ALA A 61 -6.73 -3.89 5.34
CA ALA A 61 -6.02 -3.16 6.40
C ALA A 61 -6.51 -3.54 7.80
N THR A 62 -7.83 -3.73 7.99
CA THR A 62 -8.39 -4.19 9.26
C THR A 62 -7.90 -5.59 9.63
N ARG A 63 -7.86 -6.52 8.66
CA ARG A 63 -7.32 -7.88 8.88
C ARG A 63 -5.84 -7.84 9.25
N ALA A 64 -5.03 -7.07 8.52
CA ALA A 64 -3.61 -6.89 8.84
C ALA A 64 -3.41 -6.32 10.25
N TRP A 65 -4.19 -5.29 10.62
CA TRP A 65 -4.13 -4.72 11.95
C TRP A 65 -4.54 -5.74 13.03
N ARG A 66 -5.64 -6.47 12.84
CA ARG A 66 -6.07 -7.50 13.80
C ARG A 66 -5.06 -8.65 13.93
N ASP A 67 -4.32 -8.95 12.87
CA ASP A 67 -3.22 -9.92 12.87
C ASP A 67 -1.95 -9.44 13.59
N GLY A 68 -1.97 -8.22 14.15
CA GLY A 68 -0.83 -7.66 14.87
C GLY A 68 0.26 -7.13 13.94
N ALA A 69 -0.01 -6.98 12.64
CA ALA A 69 0.96 -6.44 11.69
C ALA A 69 1.38 -5.02 12.07
N ASP A 70 2.60 -4.65 11.66
CA ASP A 70 3.13 -3.31 11.87
C ASP A 70 2.64 -2.31 10.82
N ASP A 71 3.03 -1.05 10.98
CA ASP A 71 2.50 0.05 10.17
C ASP A 71 2.79 -0.13 8.67
N ASP A 72 3.94 -0.66 8.28
CA ASP A 72 4.27 -0.87 6.86
C ASP A 72 3.31 -1.89 6.25
N TRP A 73 3.06 -3.01 6.94
CA TRP A 73 2.13 -4.02 6.45
C TRP A 73 0.70 -3.52 6.41
N VAL A 74 0.25 -2.79 7.43
CA VAL A 74 -1.11 -2.24 7.48
C VAL A 74 -1.32 -1.21 6.37
N VAL A 75 -0.36 -0.31 6.13
CA VAL A 75 -0.44 0.70 5.07
C VAL A 75 -0.31 0.06 3.69
N CYS A 76 0.54 -0.95 3.51
CA CYS A 76 0.60 -1.71 2.27
C CYS A 76 -0.72 -2.45 1.99
N ALA A 77 -1.33 -3.10 2.99
CA ALA A 77 -2.64 -3.73 2.83
C ALA A 77 -3.73 -2.71 2.48
N LEU A 78 -3.70 -1.51 3.08
CA LEU A 78 -4.64 -0.44 2.76
C LEU A 78 -4.50 0.09 1.32
N LEU A 79 -3.28 0.11 0.78
CA LEU A 79 -2.98 0.79 -0.49
C LEU A 79 -2.64 -0.15 -1.65
N HIS A 80 -2.64 -1.47 -1.46
CA HIS A 80 -2.16 -2.42 -2.48
C HIS A 80 -2.92 -2.33 -3.82
N ASP A 81 -4.20 -1.96 -3.77
CA ASP A 81 -5.10 -1.83 -4.92
C ASP A 81 -5.33 -0.37 -5.37
N ILE A 82 -4.62 0.61 -4.82
CA ILE A 82 -4.85 2.03 -5.16
C ILE A 82 -4.59 2.36 -6.65
N GLY A 83 -3.88 1.48 -7.35
CA GLY A 83 -3.64 1.57 -8.78
C GLY A 83 -4.85 1.22 -9.67
N ASP A 84 -5.91 0.61 -9.14
CA ASP A 84 -7.02 0.06 -9.95
C ASP A 84 -7.68 1.09 -10.88
N ILE A 85 -7.81 2.35 -10.44
CA ILE A 85 -8.38 3.43 -11.27
C ILE A 85 -7.42 3.84 -12.39
N TYR A 86 -6.12 3.93 -12.08
CA TYR A 86 -5.15 4.62 -12.92
C TYR A 86 -4.38 3.67 -13.85
N ALA A 87 -4.23 2.41 -13.43
CA ALA A 87 -3.35 1.43 -14.01
C ALA A 87 -3.92 0.01 -13.89
N PRO A 88 -5.17 -0.28 -14.33
CA PRO A 88 -5.84 -1.57 -14.08
C PRO A 88 -5.14 -2.82 -14.66
N TYR A 89 -4.16 -2.64 -15.54
CA TYR A 89 -3.39 -3.75 -16.13
C TYR A 89 -2.06 -4.03 -15.41
N ASN A 90 -1.66 -3.15 -14.48
CA ASN A 90 -0.44 -3.22 -13.68
C ASN A 90 -0.60 -2.42 -12.39
N HIS A 91 -1.75 -2.58 -11.74
CA HIS A 91 -2.17 -1.76 -10.60
C HIS A 91 -1.28 -2.00 -9.39
N ASP A 92 -0.79 -3.23 -9.25
CA ASP A 92 0.18 -3.72 -8.30
C ASP A 92 1.53 -3.01 -8.42
N GLU A 93 2.07 -2.91 -9.64
CA GLU A 93 3.31 -2.16 -9.90
C GLU A 93 3.14 -0.66 -9.59
N TYR A 94 2.00 -0.08 -9.95
CA TYR A 94 1.69 1.32 -9.66
C TYR A 94 1.60 1.59 -8.16
N ALA A 95 0.87 0.76 -7.42
CA ALA A 95 0.75 0.86 -5.97
C ALA A 95 2.13 0.70 -5.29
N ALA A 96 2.92 -0.28 -5.73
CA ALA A 96 4.27 -0.48 -5.23
C ALA A 96 5.18 0.73 -5.47
N ALA A 97 5.08 1.40 -6.62
CA ALA A 97 5.87 2.59 -6.91
C ALA A 97 5.59 3.76 -5.93
N ILE A 98 4.34 3.92 -5.49
CA ILE A 98 3.97 4.92 -4.47
C ILE A 98 4.58 4.57 -3.11
N LEU A 99 4.53 3.29 -2.73
CA LEU A 99 4.94 2.81 -1.41
C LEU A 99 6.46 2.67 -1.26
N ARG A 100 7.16 2.27 -2.33
CA ARG A 100 8.57 1.90 -2.35
C ARG A 100 9.52 2.86 -1.62
N PRO A 101 9.36 4.20 -1.69
CA PRO A 101 10.28 5.10 -0.98
C PRO A 101 10.12 5.07 0.54
N PHE A 102 9.02 4.52 1.07
CA PHE A 102 8.60 4.73 2.46
C PHE A 102 8.42 3.45 3.27
N VAL A 103 8.55 2.27 2.66
CA VAL A 103 8.35 0.98 3.32
C VAL A 103 9.52 0.04 3.06
N ARG A 104 9.63 -1.01 3.86
CA ARG A 104 10.61 -2.08 3.67
C ARG A 104 10.55 -2.70 2.27
N GLU A 105 11.69 -3.22 1.82
CA GLU A 105 11.84 -3.99 0.58
C GLU A 105 10.81 -5.12 0.49
N GLN A 106 10.71 -5.89 1.57
CA GLN A 106 9.74 -6.97 1.72
C GLN A 106 8.29 -6.52 1.39
N CYS A 107 7.85 -5.40 1.98
CA CYS A 107 6.47 -4.93 1.84
C CYS A 107 6.20 -4.39 0.43
N HIS A 108 7.11 -3.60 -0.15
CA HIS A 108 6.90 -3.12 -1.53
C HIS A 108 6.94 -4.28 -2.52
N TRP A 109 7.80 -5.29 -2.31
CA TRP A 109 7.90 -6.43 -3.22
C TRP A 109 6.61 -7.25 -3.20
N VAL A 110 6.05 -7.48 -2.01
CA VAL A 110 4.75 -8.16 -1.88
C VAL A 110 3.66 -7.38 -2.61
N VAL A 111 3.56 -6.06 -2.40
CA VAL A 111 2.57 -5.25 -3.14
C VAL A 111 2.82 -5.30 -4.64
N GLU A 112 4.07 -5.22 -5.09
CA GLU A 112 4.39 -5.24 -6.52
C GLU A 112 3.99 -6.56 -7.19
N LYS A 113 4.04 -7.68 -6.45
CA LYS A 113 3.81 -9.03 -7.00
C LYS A 113 2.45 -9.62 -6.62
N HIS A 114 1.67 -8.96 -5.77
CA HIS A 114 0.42 -9.52 -5.26
C HIS A 114 -0.55 -9.89 -6.40
N GLY A 115 -0.56 -9.13 -7.50
CA GLY A 115 -1.35 -9.39 -8.71
C GLY A 115 -1.15 -10.79 -9.30
N ASP A 116 0.07 -11.31 -9.30
CA ASP A 116 0.37 -12.67 -9.75
C ASP A 116 -0.03 -13.74 -8.72
N PHE A 117 0.00 -13.42 -7.42
CA PHE A 117 -0.35 -14.35 -6.34
C PHE A 117 -1.86 -14.48 -6.17
N GLN A 118 -2.63 -13.39 -6.30
CA GLN A 118 -4.10 -13.43 -6.23
C GLN A 118 -4.74 -14.25 -7.36
N ARG A 119 -4.05 -14.44 -8.49
CA ARG A 119 -4.52 -15.28 -9.61
C ARG A 119 -4.79 -16.73 -9.20
N LEU A 120 -4.20 -17.20 -8.10
CA LEU A 120 -4.50 -18.51 -7.52
C LEU A 120 -6.00 -18.73 -7.31
N TYR A 121 -6.72 -17.68 -6.91
CA TYR A 121 -8.11 -17.77 -6.45
C TYR A 121 -9.11 -17.71 -7.61
N TYR A 122 -8.83 -16.96 -8.68
CA TYR A 122 -9.82 -16.73 -9.75
C TYR A 122 -9.38 -17.06 -11.17
N ALA A 123 -8.08 -17.08 -11.50
CA ALA A 123 -7.65 -17.05 -12.90
C ALA A 123 -8.13 -18.27 -13.71
N HIS A 124 -8.24 -19.44 -13.08
CA HIS A 124 -8.75 -20.67 -13.70
C HIS A 124 -10.23 -20.59 -14.13
N HIS A 125 -11.03 -19.68 -13.54
CA HIS A 125 -12.41 -19.44 -13.96
C HIS A 125 -12.51 -18.59 -15.23
N VAL A 126 -11.45 -17.89 -15.62
CA VAL A 126 -11.39 -17.00 -16.79
C VAL A 126 -10.36 -17.45 -17.83
N GLY A 127 -9.90 -18.70 -17.76
CA GLY A 127 -8.92 -19.28 -18.69
C GLY A 127 -7.48 -18.77 -18.52
N GLY A 128 -7.19 -18.09 -17.41
CA GLY A 128 -5.86 -17.59 -17.07
C GLY A 128 -4.99 -18.61 -16.32
N ASN A 129 -3.70 -18.29 -16.19
CA ASN A 129 -2.76 -19.09 -15.41
C ASN A 129 -2.99 -18.90 -13.90
N ARG A 130 -3.55 -19.93 -13.25
CA ARG A 130 -3.73 -20.01 -11.78
C ARG A 130 -2.41 -19.92 -11.01
N HIS A 131 -1.33 -20.42 -11.58
CA HIS A 131 -0.02 -20.55 -10.95
C HIS A 131 0.98 -19.51 -11.46
N ALA A 132 0.51 -18.29 -11.79
CA ALA A 132 1.37 -17.21 -12.28
C ALA A 132 2.50 -16.86 -11.30
N ARG A 133 2.25 -17.01 -10.00
CA ARG A 133 3.23 -16.86 -8.92
C ARG A 133 4.46 -17.76 -9.02
N ASP A 134 4.39 -18.91 -9.70
CA ASP A 134 5.47 -19.91 -9.71
C ASP A 134 6.78 -19.38 -10.33
N LYS A 135 6.69 -18.33 -11.15
CA LYS A 135 7.87 -17.62 -11.68
C LYS A 135 8.74 -16.97 -10.59
N PHE A 136 8.20 -16.81 -9.38
CA PHE A 136 8.90 -16.26 -8.21
C PHE A 136 9.35 -17.33 -7.21
N ALA A 137 9.21 -18.62 -7.53
CA ALA A 137 9.60 -19.70 -6.63
C ALA A 137 11.07 -19.54 -6.17
N GLY A 138 11.28 -19.66 -4.86
CA GLY A 138 12.60 -19.47 -4.23
C GLY A 138 12.94 -18.02 -3.87
N HIS A 139 12.09 -17.04 -4.20
CA HIS A 139 12.28 -15.66 -3.72
C HIS A 139 12.10 -15.58 -2.19
N PRO A 140 12.94 -14.83 -1.45
CA PRO A 140 12.86 -14.74 0.02
C PRO A 140 11.50 -14.32 0.58
N TYR A 141 10.74 -13.55 -0.20
CA TYR A 141 9.42 -13.01 0.19
C TYR A 141 8.24 -13.75 -0.46
N TYR A 142 8.48 -14.89 -1.13
CA TYR A 142 7.41 -15.67 -1.78
C TYR A 142 6.29 -16.02 -0.79
N ASP A 143 6.66 -16.61 0.35
CA ASP A 143 5.70 -17.03 1.38
C ASP A 143 5.00 -15.83 2.05
N ASP A 144 5.63 -14.66 2.06
CA ASP A 144 5.01 -13.44 2.58
C ASP A 144 3.92 -12.94 1.63
N CYS A 145 4.15 -13.00 0.32
CA CYS A 145 3.14 -12.63 -0.68
C CYS A 145 1.98 -13.63 -0.71
N ASP A 146 2.27 -14.93 -0.60
CA ASP A 146 1.24 -15.96 -0.47
C ASP A 146 0.36 -15.73 0.76
N GLN A 147 0.98 -15.46 1.92
CA GLN A 147 0.23 -15.17 3.15
C GLN A 147 -0.50 -13.83 3.10
N PHE A 148 0.09 -12.78 2.52
CA PHE A 148 -0.59 -11.51 2.31
C PHE A 148 -1.88 -11.72 1.51
N CYS A 149 -1.79 -12.47 0.40
CA CYS A 149 -2.93 -12.74 -0.45
C CYS A 149 -4.00 -13.59 0.24
N GLU A 150 -3.60 -14.70 0.88
CA GLU A 150 -4.53 -15.62 1.57
C GLU A 150 -5.23 -14.94 2.76
N ARG A 151 -4.47 -14.21 3.57
CA ARG A 151 -4.97 -13.67 4.84
C ARG A 151 -5.72 -12.37 4.67
N TRP A 152 -5.29 -11.47 3.78
CA TRP A 152 -5.74 -10.08 3.78
C TRP A 152 -6.40 -9.63 2.48
N ASP A 153 -5.86 -9.97 1.31
CA ASP A 153 -6.40 -9.53 0.01
C ASP A 153 -7.66 -10.34 -0.35
N GLN A 154 -7.51 -11.62 -0.70
CA GLN A 154 -8.61 -12.43 -1.25
C GLN A 154 -9.79 -12.59 -0.28
N SER A 155 -9.54 -12.49 1.03
CA SER A 155 -10.55 -12.64 2.09
C SER A 155 -11.33 -11.35 2.37
N SER A 156 -10.99 -10.24 1.72
CA SER A 156 -11.55 -8.89 1.96
C SER A 156 -12.65 -8.50 0.98
N PHE A 157 -13.59 -9.43 0.78
CA PHE A 157 -14.79 -9.24 -0.06
C PHE A 157 -16.08 -9.61 0.69
N ASP A 158 -16.05 -9.64 2.03
CA ASP A 158 -17.15 -10.10 2.88
C ASP A 158 -18.00 -8.91 3.39
N PRO A 159 -19.26 -8.74 2.94
CA PRO A 159 -20.12 -7.64 3.40
C PRO A 159 -20.51 -7.76 4.89
N GLY A 160 -20.30 -8.92 5.52
CA GLY A 160 -20.57 -9.14 6.94
C GLY A 160 -19.35 -8.91 7.86
N TYR A 161 -18.17 -8.63 7.29
CA TYR A 161 -16.96 -8.45 8.09
C TYR A 161 -16.93 -7.05 8.72
N GLU A 162 -16.78 -7.00 10.05
CA GLU A 162 -16.66 -5.75 10.80
C GLU A 162 -15.31 -5.08 10.51
N THR A 163 -15.33 -3.87 9.95
CA THR A 163 -14.14 -3.09 9.61
C THR A 163 -13.90 -1.90 10.52
N LEU A 164 -12.64 -1.50 10.65
CA LEU A 164 -12.28 -0.21 11.25
C LEU A 164 -12.54 0.92 10.23
N PRO A 165 -12.88 2.15 10.66
CA PRO A 165 -13.10 3.27 9.74
C PRO A 165 -11.79 3.71 9.07
N LEU A 166 -11.85 4.31 7.87
CA LEU A 166 -10.65 4.78 7.15
C LEU A 166 -9.77 5.71 8.01
N ASP A 167 -10.39 6.63 8.76
CA ASP A 167 -9.67 7.57 9.63
C ASP A 167 -8.89 6.89 10.75
N PHE A 168 -9.23 5.66 11.14
CA PHE A 168 -8.43 4.87 12.08
C PHE A 168 -7.00 4.65 11.56
N PHE A 169 -6.86 4.46 10.24
CA PHE A 169 -5.56 4.20 9.60
C PHE A 169 -4.78 5.48 9.27
N ARG A 170 -5.42 6.65 9.34
CA ARG A 170 -4.80 7.94 8.99
C ARG A 170 -3.47 8.19 9.70
N PRO A 171 -3.34 7.99 11.04
CA PRO A 171 -2.06 8.19 11.72
C PRO A 171 -0.94 7.26 11.23
N MET A 172 -1.27 6.03 10.82
CA MET A 172 -0.29 5.07 10.28
C MET A 172 0.18 5.50 8.89
N VAL A 173 -0.76 5.93 8.04
CA VAL A 173 -0.45 6.45 6.71
C VAL A 173 0.43 7.70 6.82
N GLU A 174 0.04 8.67 7.65
CA GLU A 174 0.85 9.89 7.88
C GLU A 174 2.24 9.56 8.42
N LYS A 175 2.35 8.59 9.33
CA LYS A 175 3.65 8.12 9.84
C LYS A 175 4.51 7.45 8.77
N VAL A 176 3.93 6.70 7.84
CA VAL A 176 4.69 6.08 6.73
C VAL A 176 5.16 7.14 5.75
N PHE A 177 4.26 8.01 5.29
CA PHE A 177 4.58 9.02 4.26
C PHE A 177 5.32 10.26 4.78
N SER A 178 5.55 10.38 6.10
CA SER A 178 6.42 11.41 6.69
C SER A 178 7.89 10.97 6.80
N ARG A 179 8.21 9.71 6.48
CA ARG A 179 9.59 9.20 6.51
C ARG A 179 10.44 9.87 5.44
N GLN A 180 11.75 9.94 5.71
CA GLN A 180 12.71 10.29 4.67
C GLN A 180 12.64 9.24 3.56
N ALA A 181 12.38 9.69 2.33
CA ALA A 181 12.29 8.81 1.18
C ALA A 181 13.61 8.05 0.97
N TYR A 182 13.50 6.74 0.76
CA TYR A 182 14.61 5.80 0.57
C TYR A 182 15.60 5.73 1.74
N ASP A 183 15.18 6.07 2.96
CA ASP A 183 16.00 5.86 4.16
C ASP A 183 16.39 4.38 4.29
N PRO A 184 17.70 4.03 4.28
CA PRO A 184 18.15 2.65 4.42
C PRO A 184 17.63 1.95 5.69
N ALA A 185 17.41 2.69 6.78
CA ALA A 185 16.84 2.16 8.02
C ALA A 185 15.36 1.77 7.90
N VAL A 186 14.67 2.27 6.87
CA VAL A 186 13.30 1.92 6.51
C VAL A 186 13.29 0.84 5.43
N ILE A 187 14.07 1.01 4.35
CA ILE A 187 14.06 0.07 3.22
C ILE A 187 14.54 -1.32 3.62
N ARG A 188 15.58 -1.43 4.47
CA ARG A 188 16.06 -2.70 5.05
C ARG A 188 16.15 -3.86 4.04
N VAL A 189 16.94 -3.65 3.00
CA VAL A 189 17.15 -4.63 1.91
C VAL A 189 17.55 -5.99 2.49
N GLY A 190 16.86 -7.05 2.05
CA GLY A 190 17.08 -8.43 2.49
C GLY A 190 16.57 -8.77 3.89
N GLU A 191 16.01 -7.82 4.64
CA GLU A 191 15.41 -8.09 5.95
C GLU A 191 13.97 -8.57 5.81
N ARG A 192 13.63 -9.63 6.56
CA ARG A 192 12.28 -10.18 6.62
C ARG A 192 11.71 -9.99 8.02
N VAL A 193 10.59 -9.28 8.13
CA VAL A 193 9.81 -9.12 9.36
C VAL A 193 8.57 -10.00 9.25
N ALA A 194 8.16 -10.62 10.36
CA ALA A 194 6.97 -11.45 10.39
C ALA A 194 5.71 -10.66 9.99
N LEU A 195 4.90 -11.24 9.11
CA LEU A 195 3.65 -10.65 8.62
C LEU A 195 2.63 -10.43 9.77
N VAL A 196 2.64 -11.35 10.74
CA VAL A 196 1.70 -11.38 11.88
C VAL A 196 2.46 -11.35 13.20
N ASN A 197 1.85 -10.75 14.21
CA ASN A 197 2.37 -10.76 15.58
C ASN A 197 1.26 -11.18 16.55
N PRO A 198 1.25 -12.44 17.03
CA PRO A 198 0.22 -12.96 17.93
C PRO A 198 0.08 -12.19 19.25
N GLN A 199 1.17 -11.62 19.77
CA GLN A 199 1.13 -10.85 21.01
C GLN A 199 0.41 -9.52 20.77
N THR A 200 0.79 -8.80 19.71
CA THR A 200 0.12 -7.56 19.29
C THR A 200 -1.33 -7.82 18.91
N ALA A 201 -1.61 -8.91 18.18
CA ALA A 201 -2.96 -9.32 17.81
C ALA A 201 -3.84 -9.54 19.06
N SER A 202 -3.32 -10.23 20.07
CA SER A 202 -4.03 -10.48 21.32
C SER A 202 -4.33 -9.18 22.09
N GLN A 203 -3.40 -8.22 22.07
CA GLN A 203 -3.60 -6.90 22.67
C GLN A 203 -4.69 -6.11 21.93
N ARG A 204 -4.70 -6.17 20.59
CA ARG A 204 -5.66 -5.49 19.73
C ARG A 204 -7.06 -6.11 19.81
N ALA A 205 -7.17 -7.43 20.01
CA ALA A 205 -8.45 -8.10 20.21
C ALA A 205 -9.20 -7.66 21.48
N GLY A 206 -8.46 -7.17 22.49
CA GLY A 206 -9.03 -6.61 23.73
C GLY A 206 -9.32 -5.10 23.68
N ALA A 207 -8.84 -4.40 22.64
CA ALA A 207 -9.14 -2.99 22.41
C ALA A 207 -10.37 -2.90 21.50
N SER A 208 -11.49 -2.39 22.02
CA SER A 208 -12.60 -2.01 21.14
C SER A 208 -12.13 -0.91 20.18
N ALA A 209 -12.59 -0.98 18.92
CA ALA A 209 -12.40 0.04 17.90
C ALA A 209 -12.82 1.44 18.38
#